data_AF-A0A939RFH6-F1
#
_entry.id   AF-A0A939RFH6-F1
#
_cell.length_a   1.000
_cell.length_b   1.000
_cell.length_c   1.000
_cell.angle_alpha   90.00
_cell.angle_beta   90.00
_cell.angle_gamma   90.00
#
_symmetry.space_group_name_H-M   'P 1'
#
loop_
_entity.id
_entity.type
_entity.pdbx_description
1 polymer ?
#
loop_
_entity_poly.entity_id
_entity_poly.type
_entity_poly.pdbx_seq_one_letter_code
_entity_poly.pdbx_strand_id
1 'polypeptide(L)'
;MRLRLRAKHRPFSEGLHPRDDRGRFARGPGAGLNPLLERIRAAASRPSRAPRSEPRFDEEQHGLVFRDGQSGRVAKAYKANVVEGITRDLRDMPDEALLLEHDRVWLDRVRSGEVHAYEDPATGIANSVWPGDSPEDSSWTHVDADRARELLRRDAVHQVIATWAMTSNDEHAGALALQETARDAFGLYPAADWPSTDQIARVTADHRAAFGTGHAAMLAAMWERTQNHLAEAHLGSLTVWRGVATPDGRPPAGSTVDGSTLADPLLRPLSAFSLDPDQAYGFATAEGPGFVMSGIVPAGRVIATPVTGLGCLDESEVIILAGPGTWHWQPAE
;
A
#
# COMPACT_ATOMS: atom_id res chain seq x y z
N MET A 1 1.97 -12.98 -26.51
CA MET A 1 2.70 -13.95 -25.66
C MET A 1 1.70 -14.53 -24.65
N ARG A 2 1.47 -15.86 -24.60
CA ARG A 2 0.49 -16.46 -23.66
C ARG A 2 1.19 -16.76 -22.32
N LEU A 3 0.84 -16.04 -21.25
CA LEU A 3 1.30 -16.33 -19.89
C LEU A 3 0.77 -17.71 -19.46
N ARG A 4 1.69 -18.63 -19.18
CA ARG A 4 1.41 -19.91 -18.51
C ARG A 4 1.80 -19.77 -17.05
N LEU A 5 0.82 -19.80 -16.15
CA LEU A 5 1.07 -20.09 -14.74
C LEU A 5 1.67 -21.50 -14.66
N ARG A 6 2.95 -21.62 -14.26
CA ARG A 6 3.55 -22.92 -13.97
C ARG A 6 3.12 -23.33 -12.55
N ALA A 7 2.32 -24.39 -12.45
CA ALA A 7 2.15 -25.11 -11.19
C ALA A 7 3.51 -25.60 -10.69
N LYS A 8 3.93 -25.17 -9.49
CA LYS A 8 5.11 -25.73 -8.82
C LYS A 8 4.78 -27.14 -8.35
N HIS A 9 5.36 -28.15 -9.01
CA HIS A 9 5.30 -29.56 -8.59
C HIS A 9 6.21 -29.91 -7.40
N ARG A 10 6.96 -28.94 -6.85
CA ARG A 10 7.82 -29.20 -5.69
C ARG A 10 7.10 -28.77 -4.41
N PRO A 11 6.81 -29.69 -3.48
CA PRO A 11 6.36 -29.30 -2.15
C PRO A 11 7.41 -28.39 -1.52
N PHE A 12 6.95 -27.48 -0.66
CA PHE A 12 7.80 -26.64 0.16
C PHE A 12 8.86 -27.51 0.87
N SER A 13 10.14 -27.18 0.68
CA SER A 13 11.27 -27.93 1.24
C SER A 13 11.83 -27.18 2.43
N GLU A 14 11.50 -27.67 3.63
CA GLU A 14 11.95 -27.12 4.92
C GLU A 14 13.49 -26.99 5.00
N GLY A 15 14.23 -27.87 4.32
CA GLY A 15 15.69 -27.88 4.33
C GLY A 15 16.36 -26.70 3.59
N LEU A 16 15.63 -26.00 2.72
CA LEU A 16 16.13 -24.79 2.03
C LEU A 16 15.81 -23.50 2.80
N HIS A 17 15.07 -23.63 3.89
CA HIS A 17 14.55 -22.55 4.71
C HIS A 17 14.76 -22.88 6.19
N PRO A 18 16.02 -23.07 6.63
CA PRO A 18 16.32 -23.64 7.94
C PRO A 18 15.65 -22.83 9.05
N ARG A 19 14.83 -23.55 9.83
CA ARG A 19 14.15 -23.02 10.99
C ARG A 19 14.87 -23.40 12.27
N ASP A 20 14.80 -22.55 13.27
CA ASP A 20 15.19 -22.98 14.62
C ASP A 20 14.11 -23.87 15.26
N ASP A 21 14.40 -24.31 16.49
CA ASP A 21 13.54 -25.16 17.33
C ASP A 21 12.16 -24.56 17.63
N ARG A 22 11.90 -23.31 17.21
CA ARG A 22 10.64 -22.59 17.37
C ARG A 22 10.03 -22.16 16.03
N GLY A 23 10.51 -22.70 14.91
CA GLY A 23 9.92 -22.49 13.58
C GLY A 23 10.27 -21.16 12.90
N ARG A 24 11.29 -20.43 13.37
CA ARG A 24 11.70 -19.10 12.84
C ARG A 24 12.80 -19.25 11.79
N PHE A 25 12.84 -18.39 10.77
CA PHE A 25 13.97 -18.37 9.83
C PHE A 25 15.27 -18.09 10.60
N ALA A 26 16.23 -19.00 10.52
CA ALA A 26 17.43 -18.95 11.35
C ALA A 26 18.39 -17.78 10.98
N ARG A 27 18.31 -17.23 9.75
CA ARG A 27 19.06 -16.03 9.30
C ARG A 27 18.31 -15.30 8.16
N GLY A 28 18.16 -13.97 8.26
CA GLY A 28 17.58 -13.11 7.22
C GLY A 28 16.31 -12.33 7.65
N PRO A 29 15.85 -11.35 6.85
CA PRO A 29 15.05 -10.21 7.33
C PRO A 29 13.64 -10.60 7.76
N GLY A 30 13.17 -10.01 8.87
CA GLY A 30 11.96 -10.44 9.60
C GLY A 30 12.24 -11.22 10.90
N ALA A 31 13.49 -11.19 11.41
CA ALA A 31 13.91 -11.88 12.65
C ALA A 31 13.70 -11.05 13.94
N GLY A 32 12.78 -10.06 13.94
CA GLY A 32 12.43 -9.26 15.11
C GLY A 32 11.02 -9.57 15.61
N LEU A 33 10.87 -9.75 16.92
CA LEU A 33 9.62 -10.11 17.61
C LEU A 33 8.55 -9.01 17.45
N ASN A 34 7.52 -9.29 16.65
CA ASN A 34 6.26 -8.55 16.66
C ASN A 34 5.10 -9.54 16.83
N PRO A 35 4.22 -9.40 17.84
CA PRO A 35 2.99 -10.20 17.99
C PRO A 35 2.11 -10.24 16.72
N LEU A 36 2.22 -9.22 15.87
CA LEU A 36 1.60 -9.18 14.53
C LEU A 36 2.11 -10.35 13.66
N LEU A 37 3.39 -10.70 13.71
CA LEU A 37 3.99 -11.81 12.95
C LEU A 37 3.48 -13.21 13.38
N GLU A 38 3.04 -13.37 14.62
CA GLU A 38 2.40 -14.61 15.07
C GLU A 38 0.98 -14.77 14.50
N ARG A 39 0.24 -13.66 14.36
CA ARG A 39 -1.04 -13.64 13.63
C ARG A 39 -0.85 -13.89 12.13
N ILE A 40 0.20 -13.32 11.54
CA ILE A 40 0.64 -13.55 10.15
C ILE A 40 0.86 -15.06 9.88
N ARG A 41 1.49 -15.79 10.81
CA ARG A 41 1.76 -17.23 10.68
C ARG A 41 0.53 -18.11 10.83
N ALA A 42 -0.38 -17.77 11.75
CA ALA A 42 -1.62 -18.53 11.95
C ALA A 42 -2.57 -18.47 10.74
N ALA A 43 -2.56 -17.35 10.00
CA ALA A 43 -3.33 -17.21 8.77
C ALA A 43 -2.72 -18.02 7.60
N ALA A 44 -1.39 -18.00 7.45
CA ALA A 44 -0.68 -18.65 6.34
C ALA A 44 -0.54 -20.19 6.46
N SER A 45 -0.80 -20.77 7.63
CA SER A 45 -0.62 -22.21 7.90
C SER A 45 -1.89 -23.06 7.71
N ARG A 46 -2.99 -22.47 7.23
CA ARG A 46 -4.20 -23.23 6.90
C ARG A 46 -4.01 -23.99 5.57
N PRO A 47 -4.11 -25.34 5.57
CA PRO A 47 -3.96 -26.11 4.34
C PRO A 47 -5.12 -25.82 3.37
N SER A 48 -4.77 -25.38 2.16
CA SER A 48 -5.71 -25.27 1.04
C SER A 48 -6.24 -26.66 0.65
N ARG A 49 -7.56 -26.78 0.53
CA ARG A 49 -8.24 -28.01 0.09
C ARG A 49 -7.90 -28.28 -1.39
N ALA A 50 -7.56 -29.53 -1.69
CA ALA A 50 -7.18 -30.06 -3.01
C ALA A 50 -8.23 -29.83 -4.12
N PRO A 51 -7.85 -29.95 -5.41
CA PRO A 51 -8.36 -29.09 -6.48
C PRO A 51 -9.65 -29.62 -7.12
N ARG A 52 -10.57 -28.69 -7.37
CA ARG A 52 -11.51 -28.78 -8.50
C ARG A 52 -10.86 -28.08 -9.70
N SER A 53 -11.11 -28.59 -10.91
CA SER A 53 -10.69 -28.07 -12.21
C SER A 53 -10.49 -26.55 -12.23
N GLU A 54 -9.29 -26.09 -12.61
CA GLU A 54 -8.86 -24.68 -12.58
C GLU A 54 -9.92 -23.73 -13.13
N PRO A 55 -10.59 -22.94 -12.26
CA PRO A 55 -11.21 -21.72 -12.70
C PRO A 55 -10.09 -20.82 -13.21
N ARG A 56 -10.24 -20.24 -14.40
CA ARG A 56 -9.45 -19.06 -14.77
C ARG A 56 -9.67 -18.04 -13.66
N PHE A 57 -8.60 -17.66 -12.98
CA PHE A 57 -8.64 -16.53 -12.07
C PHE A 57 -8.93 -15.29 -12.90
N ASP A 58 -10.11 -14.73 -12.70
CA ASP A 58 -10.55 -13.53 -13.40
C ASP A 58 -10.16 -12.33 -12.53
N GLU A 59 -9.01 -11.74 -12.86
CA GLU A 59 -8.47 -10.55 -12.17
C GLU A 59 -9.48 -9.39 -12.18
N GLU A 60 -10.33 -9.30 -13.20
CA GLU A 60 -11.38 -8.29 -13.33
C GLU A 60 -12.55 -8.60 -12.37
N GLN A 61 -12.95 -9.87 -12.24
CA GLN A 61 -13.98 -10.28 -11.29
C GLN A 61 -13.58 -10.02 -9.83
N HIS A 62 -12.29 -10.06 -9.53
CA HIS A 62 -11.75 -9.80 -8.20
C HIS A 62 -11.29 -8.35 -8.01
N GLY A 63 -11.47 -7.47 -9.00
CA GLY A 63 -11.13 -6.05 -8.91
C GLY A 63 -9.63 -5.77 -8.82
N LEU A 64 -8.79 -6.70 -9.28
CA LEU A 64 -7.33 -6.52 -9.33
C LEU A 64 -6.87 -5.81 -10.61
N VAL A 65 -7.64 -5.93 -11.69
CA VAL A 65 -7.39 -5.29 -12.99
C VAL A 65 -8.71 -4.71 -13.52
N PHE A 66 -8.68 -3.51 -14.10
CA PHE A 66 -9.82 -2.93 -14.82
C PHE A 66 -9.40 -2.63 -16.26
N ARG A 67 -10.12 -3.19 -17.23
CA ARG A 67 -9.84 -2.99 -18.65
C ARG A 67 -10.85 -2.10 -19.38
N ASP A 68 -11.90 -1.63 -18.70
CA ASP A 68 -13.01 -0.95 -19.37
C ASP A 68 -13.12 0.55 -19.00
N GLY A 69 -13.43 1.37 -20.01
CA GLY A 69 -13.37 2.84 -20.02
C GLY A 69 -14.42 3.58 -19.17
N GLN A 70 -15.01 2.90 -18.18
CA GLN A 70 -15.89 3.48 -17.15
C GLN A 70 -15.10 3.94 -15.90
N SER A 71 -13.77 4.10 -16.04
CA SER A 71 -12.80 4.08 -14.94
C SER A 71 -13.03 5.13 -13.86
N GLY A 72 -13.32 6.40 -14.21
CA GLY A 72 -13.29 7.49 -13.23
C GLY A 72 -14.30 7.37 -12.07
N ARG A 73 -15.57 7.07 -12.37
CA ARG A 73 -16.61 6.96 -11.32
C ARG A 73 -16.42 5.70 -10.47
N VAL A 74 -16.05 4.60 -11.13
CA VAL A 74 -15.81 3.32 -10.47
C VAL A 74 -14.58 3.40 -9.58
N ALA A 75 -13.46 3.95 -10.08
CA ALA A 75 -12.24 4.19 -9.32
C ALA A 75 -12.50 5.09 -8.09
N LYS A 76 -13.27 6.18 -8.25
CA LYS A 76 -13.65 7.04 -7.12
C LYS A 76 -14.44 6.26 -6.05
N ALA A 77 -15.40 5.42 -6.46
CA ALA A 77 -16.18 4.60 -5.53
C ALA A 77 -15.31 3.55 -4.81
N TYR A 78 -14.39 2.89 -5.52
CA TYR A 78 -13.44 1.96 -4.90
C TYR A 78 -12.54 2.66 -3.90
N LYS A 79 -11.99 3.83 -4.24
CA LYS A 79 -11.14 4.58 -3.32
C LYS A 79 -11.91 5.08 -2.10
N ALA A 80 -13.14 5.54 -2.27
CA ALA A 80 -14.01 5.83 -1.12
C ALA A 80 -14.20 4.59 -0.23
N ASN A 81 -14.47 3.42 -0.80
CA ASN A 81 -14.60 2.17 -0.03
C ASN A 81 -13.31 1.75 0.69
N VAL A 82 -12.14 1.98 0.09
CA VAL A 82 -10.84 1.73 0.73
C VAL A 82 -10.66 2.67 1.93
N VAL A 83 -10.87 3.97 1.73
CA VAL A 83 -10.76 4.98 2.80
C VAL A 83 -11.71 4.65 3.95
N GLU A 84 -12.98 4.38 3.66
CA GLU A 84 -13.99 4.00 4.66
C GLU A 84 -13.63 2.70 5.40
N GLY A 85 -13.13 1.71 4.66
CA GLY A 85 -12.67 0.44 5.22
C GLY A 85 -11.54 0.63 6.22
N ILE A 86 -10.48 1.33 5.81
CA ILE A 86 -9.31 1.60 6.66
C ILE A 86 -9.71 2.48 7.85
N THR A 87 -10.52 3.52 7.65
CA THR A 87 -11.00 4.39 8.74
C THR A 87 -11.74 3.59 9.82
N ARG A 88 -12.59 2.63 9.40
CA ARG A 88 -13.28 1.71 10.30
C ARG A 88 -12.32 0.80 11.06
N ASP A 89 -11.31 0.26 10.38
CA ASP A 89 -10.31 -0.62 10.98
C ASP A 89 -9.46 0.14 12.02
N LEU A 90 -9.34 1.47 11.87
CA LEU A 90 -8.63 2.35 12.78
C LEU A 90 -9.51 2.98 13.86
N ARG A 91 -10.82 2.67 13.96
CA ARG A 91 -11.76 3.39 14.85
C ARG A 91 -11.34 3.51 16.32
N ASP A 92 -10.63 2.49 16.82
CA ASP A 92 -10.24 2.36 18.23
C ASP A 92 -8.90 3.07 18.52
N MET A 93 -8.25 3.65 17.50
CA MET A 93 -7.02 4.41 17.70
C MET A 93 -7.25 5.75 18.39
N PRO A 94 -6.30 6.22 19.22
CA PRO A 94 -6.34 7.56 19.78
C PRO A 94 -6.31 8.62 18.67
N ASP A 95 -6.97 9.76 18.90
CA ASP A 95 -7.06 10.85 17.91
C ASP A 95 -5.67 11.45 17.66
N GLU A 96 -4.79 11.50 18.67
CA GLU A 96 -3.42 12.00 18.58
C GLU A 96 -2.54 11.24 17.60
N ALA A 97 -2.88 9.98 17.30
CA ALA A 97 -2.10 9.16 16.40
C ALA A 97 -2.54 9.31 14.93
N LEU A 98 -3.71 9.89 14.65
CA LEU A 98 -4.26 10.02 13.30
C LEU A 98 -4.49 11.48 12.87
N LEU A 99 -4.95 12.32 13.80
CA LEU A 99 -5.39 13.68 13.50
C LEU A 99 -4.26 14.69 13.73
N LEU A 100 -4.22 15.70 12.85
CA LEU A 100 -3.35 16.85 13.04
C LEU A 100 -3.76 17.61 14.31
N GLU A 101 -2.84 18.40 14.87
CA GLU A 101 -3.14 19.19 16.07
C GLU A 101 -4.32 20.14 15.86
N HIS A 102 -4.39 20.81 14.70
CA HIS A 102 -5.49 21.72 14.40
C HIS A 102 -6.85 21.02 14.32
N ASP A 103 -6.90 19.80 13.78
CA ASP A 103 -8.11 18.97 13.72
C ASP A 103 -8.58 18.55 15.11
N ARG A 104 -7.64 18.21 16.01
CA ARG A 104 -7.96 17.88 17.41
C ARG A 104 -8.52 19.07 18.16
N VAL A 105 -7.88 20.24 18.02
CA VAL A 105 -8.37 21.49 18.62
C VAL A 105 -9.75 21.85 18.07
N TRP A 106 -9.95 21.69 16.75
CA TRP A 106 -11.25 21.88 16.12
C TRP A 106 -12.31 20.95 16.69
N LEU A 107 -12.00 19.66 16.81
CA LEU A 107 -12.91 18.65 17.37
C LEU A 107 -13.27 18.95 18.83
N ASP A 108 -12.32 19.40 19.64
CA ASP A 108 -12.58 19.77 21.03
C ASP A 108 -13.50 21.00 21.14
N ARG A 109 -13.43 21.94 20.20
CA ARG A 109 -14.38 23.06 20.10
C ARG A 109 -15.78 22.61 19.69
N VAL A 110 -15.89 21.63 18.80
CA VAL A 110 -17.18 21.01 18.46
C VAL A 110 -17.78 20.33 19.69
N ARG A 111 -16.97 19.58 20.44
CA ARG A 111 -17.39 18.88 21.67
C ARG A 111 -17.83 19.83 22.78
N SER A 112 -17.19 20.99 22.91
CA SER A 112 -17.55 22.01 23.90
C SER A 112 -18.77 22.86 23.49
N GLY A 113 -19.22 22.75 22.24
CA GLY A 113 -20.27 23.59 21.67
C GLY A 113 -19.81 25.01 21.33
N GLU A 114 -18.50 25.26 21.31
CA GLU A 114 -17.93 26.55 20.88
C GLU A 114 -18.14 26.77 19.37
N VAL A 115 -18.19 25.69 18.58
CA VAL A 115 -18.53 25.71 17.15
C VAL A 115 -19.51 24.58 16.80
N HIS A 116 -20.26 24.75 15.73
CA HIS A 116 -21.10 23.72 15.14
C HIS A 116 -20.37 23.03 13.99
N ALA A 117 -20.47 21.69 13.90
CA ALA A 117 -19.90 20.91 12.81
C ALA A 117 -20.96 20.62 11.74
N TYR A 118 -20.52 20.69 10.48
CA TYR A 118 -21.35 20.42 9.30
C TYR A 118 -20.61 19.49 8.34
N GLU A 119 -21.30 18.50 7.80
CA GLU A 119 -20.81 17.66 6.70
C GLU A 119 -21.23 18.29 5.36
N ASP A 120 -20.25 18.53 4.49
CA ASP A 120 -20.51 18.85 3.09
C ASP A 120 -20.85 17.55 2.34
N PRO A 121 -22.07 17.35 1.82
CA PRO A 121 -22.42 16.10 1.13
C PRO A 121 -21.68 15.89 -0.20
N ALA A 122 -21.10 16.94 -0.80
CA ALA A 122 -20.40 16.85 -2.09
C ALA A 122 -18.98 16.30 -1.93
N THR A 123 -18.27 16.75 -0.89
CA THR A 123 -16.89 16.34 -0.60
C THR A 123 -16.81 15.32 0.53
N GLY A 124 -17.82 15.31 1.40
CA GLY A 124 -17.83 14.59 2.65
C GLY A 124 -16.81 15.14 3.67
N ILE A 125 -16.40 16.39 3.54
CA ILE A 125 -15.49 17.02 4.49
C ILE A 125 -16.32 17.66 5.62
N ALA A 126 -15.75 17.67 6.82
CA ALA A 126 -16.35 18.37 7.95
C ALA A 126 -15.90 19.85 7.97
N ASN A 127 -16.86 20.74 8.19
CA ASN A 127 -16.66 22.19 8.26
C ASN A 127 -17.17 22.71 9.61
N SER A 128 -16.59 23.79 10.13
CA SER A 128 -17.14 24.50 11.30
C SER A 128 -17.87 25.78 10.93
N VAL A 129 -18.92 26.05 11.69
CA VAL A 129 -19.66 27.32 11.68
C VAL A 129 -19.75 27.83 13.11
N TRP A 130 -19.51 29.13 13.32
CA TRP A 130 -19.65 29.74 14.65
C TRP A 130 -21.13 29.81 15.06
N PRO A 131 -21.44 29.73 16.37
CA PRO A 131 -22.80 29.91 16.86
C PRO A 131 -23.37 31.27 16.43
N GLY A 132 -24.49 31.24 15.70
CA GLY A 132 -25.16 32.43 15.15
C GLY A 132 -24.89 32.70 13.67
N ASP A 133 -23.87 32.07 13.09
CA ASP A 133 -23.60 32.14 11.66
C ASP A 133 -24.37 31.05 10.89
N SER A 134 -24.54 31.25 9.58
CA SER A 134 -25.09 30.24 8.66
C SER A 134 -23.96 29.50 7.95
N PRO A 135 -24.13 28.21 7.59
CA PRO A 135 -23.17 27.52 6.74
C PRO A 135 -23.05 28.22 5.38
N GLU A 136 -21.86 28.11 4.77
CA GLU A 136 -21.58 28.71 3.46
C GLU A 136 -22.49 28.13 2.36
N ASP A 137 -22.78 26.83 2.45
CA ASP A 137 -23.70 26.13 1.57
C ASP A 137 -24.88 25.55 2.38
N SER A 138 -26.10 25.89 1.95
CA SER A 138 -27.34 25.40 2.56
C SER A 138 -27.55 23.89 2.47
N SER A 139 -26.80 23.18 1.62
CA SER A 139 -26.82 21.71 1.50
C SER A 139 -26.02 21.01 2.60
N TRP A 140 -25.19 21.74 3.34
CA TRP A 140 -24.42 21.18 4.43
C TRP A 140 -25.34 20.69 5.56
N THR A 141 -25.03 19.51 6.08
CA THR A 141 -25.84 18.86 7.12
C THR A 141 -25.15 19.01 8.47
N HIS A 142 -25.85 19.55 9.47
CA HIS A 142 -25.31 19.62 10.83
C HIS A 142 -25.05 18.21 11.38
N VAL A 143 -23.88 18.00 11.98
CA VAL A 143 -23.45 16.71 12.54
C VAL A 143 -23.01 16.86 14.00
N ASP A 144 -23.08 15.77 14.76
CA ASP A 144 -22.56 15.75 16.13
C ASP A 144 -21.03 15.56 16.17
N ALA A 145 -20.46 15.63 17.38
CA ALA A 145 -19.01 15.51 17.57
C ALA A 145 -18.44 14.14 17.17
N ASP A 146 -19.22 13.06 17.31
CA ASP A 146 -18.77 11.71 16.96
C ASP A 146 -18.69 11.54 15.44
N ARG A 147 -19.69 12.04 14.71
CA ARG A 147 -19.66 12.08 13.26
C ARG A 147 -18.58 13.04 12.74
N ALA A 148 -18.40 14.20 13.37
CA ALA A 148 -17.30 15.12 13.05
C ALA A 148 -15.93 14.42 13.18
N ARG A 149 -15.72 13.70 14.29
CA ARG A 149 -14.51 12.89 14.52
C ARG A 149 -14.30 11.84 13.42
N GLU A 150 -15.35 11.14 13.02
CA GLU A 150 -15.28 10.15 11.94
C GLU A 150 -14.84 10.78 10.61
N LEU A 151 -15.42 11.93 10.25
CA LEU A 151 -15.10 12.65 9.01
C LEU A 151 -13.64 13.14 9.00
N LEU A 152 -13.12 13.67 10.11
CA LEU A 152 -11.70 14.05 10.21
C LEU A 152 -10.77 12.85 10.06
N ARG A 153 -11.08 11.73 10.71
CA ARG A 153 -10.26 10.51 10.63
C ARG A 153 -10.28 9.94 9.22
N ARG A 154 -11.44 10.03 8.56
CA ARG A 154 -11.59 9.66 7.15
C ARG A 154 -10.73 10.54 6.26
N ASP A 155 -10.72 11.85 6.48
CA ASP A 155 -9.86 12.77 5.75
C ASP A 155 -8.39 12.45 5.99
N ALA A 156 -7.96 12.21 7.23
CA ALA A 156 -6.58 11.82 7.53
C ALA A 156 -6.13 10.56 6.76
N VAL A 157 -6.99 9.52 6.70
CA VAL A 157 -6.72 8.32 5.87
C VAL A 157 -6.68 8.67 4.38
N HIS A 158 -7.63 9.49 3.91
CA HIS A 158 -7.66 9.95 2.52
C HIS A 158 -6.36 10.69 2.15
N GLN A 159 -5.86 11.58 3.01
CA GLN A 159 -4.64 12.35 2.78
C GLN A 159 -3.42 11.46 2.61
N VAL A 160 -3.28 10.38 3.38
CA VAL A 160 -2.13 9.47 3.19
C VAL A 160 -2.24 8.72 1.86
N ILE A 161 -3.43 8.26 1.49
CA ILE A 161 -3.65 7.58 0.19
C ILE A 161 -3.43 8.55 -0.98
N ALA A 162 -3.94 9.77 -0.87
CA ALA A 162 -3.78 10.82 -1.88
C ALA A 162 -2.30 11.23 -2.00
N THR A 163 -1.59 11.36 -0.87
CA THR A 163 -0.16 11.66 -0.85
C THR A 163 0.62 10.59 -1.61
N TRP A 164 0.36 9.30 -1.36
CA TRP A 164 1.02 8.21 -2.10
C TRP A 164 0.79 8.32 -3.61
N ALA A 165 -0.46 8.58 -4.02
CA ALA A 165 -0.82 8.71 -5.43
C ALA A 165 -0.17 9.92 -6.11
N MET A 166 0.02 11.03 -5.39
CA MET A 166 0.73 12.22 -5.91
C MET A 166 2.24 12.02 -5.93
N THR A 167 2.79 11.43 -4.87
CA THR A 167 4.22 11.18 -4.74
C THR A 167 4.47 10.05 -3.76
N SER A 168 5.12 9.00 -4.25
CA SER A 168 5.51 7.85 -3.43
C SER A 168 6.92 8.01 -2.83
N ASN A 169 7.68 9.04 -3.24
CA ASN A 169 9.10 9.19 -2.90
C ASN A 169 9.82 10.53 -3.24
N ASP A 170 9.14 11.61 -3.66
CA ASP A 170 9.79 12.81 -4.24
C ASP A 170 9.93 13.93 -3.21
N GLU A 171 10.79 13.72 -2.21
CA GLU A 171 11.11 14.66 -1.12
C GLU A 171 9.94 15.01 -0.17
N HIS A 172 8.74 14.49 -0.43
CA HIS A 172 7.59 14.69 0.44
C HIS A 172 7.75 13.95 1.77
N ALA A 173 7.93 14.71 2.85
CA ALA A 173 8.21 14.18 4.18
C ALA A 173 7.18 13.15 4.68
N GLY A 174 5.89 13.34 4.35
CA GLY A 174 4.84 12.36 4.72
C GLY A 174 5.01 11.01 4.02
N ALA A 175 5.38 11.02 2.73
CA ALA A 175 5.60 9.80 1.96
C ALA A 175 6.86 9.06 2.45
N LEU A 176 7.94 9.80 2.70
CA LEU A 176 9.17 9.25 3.26
C LEU A 176 8.96 8.71 4.69
N ALA A 177 8.16 9.38 5.52
CA ALA A 177 7.84 8.92 6.86
C ALA A 177 7.01 7.63 6.83
N LEU A 178 6.06 7.49 5.90
CA LEU A 178 5.30 6.26 5.68
C LEU A 178 6.22 5.10 5.27
N GLN A 179 7.14 5.37 4.36
CA GLN A 179 8.14 4.43 3.89
C GLN A 179 9.08 3.93 5.00
N GLU A 180 9.64 4.83 5.82
CA GLU A 180 10.46 4.47 6.99
C GLU A 180 9.64 3.72 8.04
N THR A 181 8.37 4.10 8.23
CA THR A 181 7.46 3.38 9.13
C THR A 181 7.23 1.95 8.64
N ALA A 182 7.06 1.75 7.33
CA ALA A 182 6.96 0.40 6.75
C ALA A 182 8.25 -0.41 6.93
N ARG A 183 9.42 0.22 6.74
CA ARG A 183 10.72 -0.41 6.96
C ARG A 183 10.81 -1.01 8.37
N ASP A 184 10.43 -0.24 9.38
CA ASP A 184 10.51 -0.68 10.77
C ASP A 184 9.39 -1.65 11.16
N ALA A 185 8.14 -1.37 10.75
CA ALA A 185 6.99 -2.19 11.11
C ALA A 185 7.10 -3.63 10.56
N PHE A 186 7.71 -3.79 9.38
CA PHE A 186 7.86 -5.09 8.70
C PHE A 186 9.30 -5.63 8.72
N GLY A 187 10.26 -4.93 9.34
CA GLY A 187 11.65 -5.38 9.45
C GLY A 187 12.36 -5.55 8.11
N LEU A 188 12.21 -4.57 7.22
CA LEU A 188 12.65 -4.64 5.82
C LEU A 188 14.12 -4.20 5.66
N TYR A 189 15.06 -5.13 5.82
CA TYR A 189 16.49 -4.85 5.68
C TYR A 189 17.20 -5.96 4.89
N PRO A 190 18.05 -5.67 3.89
CA PRO A 190 18.35 -4.35 3.37
C PRO A 190 17.17 -3.83 2.52
N ALA A 191 17.02 -2.51 2.46
CA ALA A 191 16.10 -1.82 1.57
C ALA A 191 16.79 -0.56 1.04
N ALA A 192 16.38 -0.09 -0.14
CA ALA A 192 17.02 1.08 -0.74
C ALA A 192 16.74 2.32 0.09
N ASP A 193 17.75 3.19 0.17
CA ASP A 193 17.62 4.51 0.75
C ASP A 193 17.10 5.53 -0.28
N TRP A 194 16.76 6.70 0.22
CA TRP A 194 16.31 7.85 -0.58
C TRP A 194 17.42 8.90 -0.61
N PRO A 195 17.58 9.60 -1.74
CA PRO A 195 18.28 10.88 -1.72
C PRO A 195 17.54 11.80 -0.74
N SER A 196 18.22 12.26 0.30
CA SER A 196 17.66 13.18 1.29
C SER A 196 18.68 14.25 1.62
N THR A 197 18.25 15.50 1.64
CA THR A 197 19.00 16.58 2.29
C THR A 197 18.81 16.50 3.81
N ASP A 198 19.66 17.18 4.58
CA ASP A 198 19.49 17.28 6.04
C ASP A 198 18.13 17.90 6.42
N GLN A 199 17.61 18.81 5.60
CA GLN A 199 16.30 19.41 5.83
C GLN A 199 15.18 18.39 5.64
N ILE A 200 15.19 17.62 4.55
CA ILE A 200 14.20 16.57 4.28
C ILE A 200 14.24 15.50 5.37
N ALA A 201 15.44 15.12 5.80
CA ALA A 201 15.62 14.13 6.87
C ALA A 201 15.00 14.60 8.19
N ARG A 202 15.21 15.86 8.58
CA ARG A 202 14.60 16.45 9.77
C ARG A 202 13.07 16.49 9.69
N VAL A 203 12.51 17.03 8.60
CA VAL A 203 11.04 17.13 8.45
C VAL A 203 10.39 15.75 8.38
N THR A 204 11.07 14.77 7.76
CA THR A 204 10.63 13.36 7.75
C THR A 204 10.62 12.77 9.15
N ALA A 205 11.67 13.03 9.95
CA ALA A 205 11.73 12.58 11.34
C ALA A 205 10.64 13.21 12.21
N ASP A 206 10.37 14.51 12.05
CA ASP A 206 9.30 15.21 12.76
C ASP A 206 7.93 14.64 12.37
N HIS A 207 7.68 14.45 11.08
CA HIS A 207 6.43 13.84 10.59
C HIS A 207 6.25 12.42 11.12
N ARG A 208 7.33 11.63 11.15
CA ARG A 208 7.32 10.29 11.72
C ARG A 208 7.10 10.28 13.23
N ALA A 209 7.66 11.25 13.97
CA ALA A 209 7.42 11.38 15.40
C ALA A 209 5.96 11.71 15.70
N ALA A 210 5.33 12.54 14.85
CA ALA A 210 3.92 12.90 14.98
C ALA A 210 2.97 11.77 14.57
N PHE A 211 3.22 11.11 13.42
CA PHE A 211 2.24 10.21 12.78
C PHE A 211 2.68 8.76 12.65
N GLY A 212 3.88 8.39 13.12
CA GLY A 212 4.44 7.05 12.94
C GLY A 212 3.54 5.93 13.48
N THR A 213 2.89 6.14 14.62
CA THR A 213 1.92 5.19 15.19
C THR A 213 0.69 5.03 14.29
N GLY A 214 0.14 6.12 13.76
CA GLY A 214 -0.96 6.11 12.80
C GLY A 214 -0.60 5.42 11.50
N HIS A 215 0.56 5.77 10.92
CA HIS A 215 1.09 5.13 9.72
C HIS A 215 1.28 3.62 9.92
N ALA A 216 1.85 3.18 11.04
CA ALA A 216 2.06 1.76 11.30
C ALA A 216 0.73 0.99 11.38
N ALA A 217 -0.28 1.55 12.06
CA ALA A 217 -1.59 0.95 12.15
C ALA A 217 -2.33 0.93 10.82
N MET A 218 -2.22 2.00 10.02
CA MET A 218 -2.79 2.07 8.68
C MET A 218 -2.15 1.04 7.75
N LEU A 219 -0.82 0.90 7.78
CA LEU A 219 -0.09 -0.13 7.04
C LEU A 219 -0.51 -1.55 7.45
N ALA A 220 -0.71 -1.79 8.74
CA ALA A 220 -1.22 -3.07 9.24
C ALA A 220 -2.66 -3.34 8.75
N ALA A 221 -3.55 -2.35 8.81
CA ALA A 221 -4.92 -2.47 8.32
C ALA A 221 -4.95 -2.78 6.81
N MET A 222 -4.16 -2.06 6.00
CA MET A 222 -4.02 -2.35 4.57
C MET A 222 -3.53 -3.78 4.32
N TRP A 223 -2.47 -4.19 5.02
CA TRP A 223 -1.93 -5.53 4.89
C TRP A 223 -2.98 -6.60 5.23
N GLU A 224 -3.69 -6.47 6.36
CA GLU A 224 -4.73 -7.42 6.78
C GLU A 224 -5.86 -7.53 5.75
N ARG A 225 -6.34 -6.39 5.24
CA ARG A 225 -7.35 -6.34 4.18
C ARG A 225 -6.86 -7.02 2.90
N THR A 226 -5.63 -6.73 2.48
CA THR A 226 -5.01 -7.35 1.31
C THR A 226 -4.88 -8.86 1.48
N GLN A 227 -4.42 -9.34 2.64
CA GLN A 227 -4.29 -10.77 2.86
C GLN A 227 -5.63 -11.49 2.86
N ASN A 228 -6.66 -10.90 3.49
CA ASN A 228 -8.00 -11.47 3.45
C ASN A 228 -8.53 -11.54 2.01
N HIS A 229 -8.39 -10.45 1.26
CA HIS A 229 -8.82 -10.37 -0.13
C HIS A 229 -8.09 -11.40 -1.03
N LEU A 230 -6.77 -11.51 -0.93
CA LEU A 230 -6.00 -12.50 -1.69
C LEU A 230 -6.32 -13.95 -1.28
N ALA A 231 -6.59 -14.19 0.00
CA ALA A 231 -6.98 -15.53 0.49
C ALA A 231 -8.37 -15.95 0.00
N GLU A 232 -9.34 -15.04 0.01
CA GLU A 232 -10.69 -15.24 -0.56
C GLU A 232 -10.62 -15.52 -2.07
N ALA A 233 -9.70 -14.86 -2.76
CA ALA A 233 -9.37 -15.07 -4.17
C ALA A 233 -8.54 -16.35 -4.43
N HIS A 234 -8.15 -17.08 -3.38
CA HIS A 234 -7.26 -18.25 -3.44
C HIS A 234 -5.91 -17.99 -4.13
N LEU A 235 -5.38 -16.77 -3.97
CA LEU A 235 -4.10 -16.33 -4.52
C LEU A 235 -2.97 -16.45 -3.49
N GLY A 236 -2.01 -17.34 -3.75
CA GLY A 236 -0.78 -17.46 -2.94
C GLY A 236 0.38 -16.59 -3.43
N SER A 237 0.30 -16.06 -4.65
CA SER A 237 1.34 -15.23 -5.27
C SER A 237 0.77 -14.42 -6.43
N LEU A 238 1.40 -13.29 -6.75
CA LEU A 238 1.08 -12.44 -7.89
C LEU A 238 2.26 -12.40 -8.85
N THR A 239 1.98 -12.36 -10.16
CA THR A 239 2.97 -11.91 -11.14
C THR A 239 2.86 -10.40 -11.20
N VAL A 240 3.99 -9.70 -11.08
CA VAL A 240 4.02 -8.24 -11.02
C VAL A 240 5.04 -7.68 -12.00
N TRP A 241 4.80 -6.46 -12.47
CA TRP A 241 5.64 -5.75 -13.43
C TRP A 241 5.94 -4.34 -12.95
N ARG A 242 7.13 -3.82 -13.27
CA ARG A 242 7.52 -2.44 -12.97
C ARG A 242 8.31 -1.87 -14.12
N GLY A 243 7.85 -0.75 -14.65
CA GLY A 243 8.59 0.04 -15.61
C GLY A 243 9.66 0.87 -14.93
N VAL A 244 10.84 0.95 -15.55
CA VAL A 244 11.94 1.80 -15.10
C VAL A 244 12.52 2.51 -16.31
N ALA A 245 12.39 3.83 -16.34
CA ALA A 245 13.04 4.66 -17.34
C ALA A 245 14.56 4.71 -17.07
N THR A 246 15.37 4.57 -18.12
CA THR A 246 16.83 4.57 -18.05
C THR A 246 17.42 5.14 -19.34
N PRO A 247 18.54 5.87 -19.30
CA PRO A 247 19.08 6.52 -20.50
C PRO A 247 19.30 5.61 -21.71
N ASP A 248 19.62 4.33 -21.50
CA ASP A 248 19.94 3.35 -22.54
C ASP A 248 18.97 2.16 -22.61
N GLY A 249 17.85 2.22 -21.88
CA GLY A 249 16.84 1.15 -21.85
C GLY A 249 17.31 -0.14 -21.17
N ARG A 250 18.33 -0.06 -20.30
CA ARG A 250 18.94 -1.22 -19.66
C ARG A 250 19.04 -1.02 -18.14
N PRO A 251 18.97 -2.11 -17.37
CA PRO A 251 19.32 -2.09 -15.96
C PRO A 251 20.77 -1.61 -15.77
N PRO A 252 21.09 -1.02 -14.59
CA PRO A 252 22.46 -0.60 -14.28
C PRO A 252 23.49 -1.71 -14.52
N ALA A 253 24.67 -1.35 -15.04
CA ALA A 253 25.73 -2.32 -15.30
C ALA A 253 26.07 -3.14 -14.03
N GLY A 254 26.21 -4.47 -14.19
CA GLY A 254 26.48 -5.38 -13.07
C GLY A 254 25.24 -5.80 -12.25
N SER A 255 24.05 -5.27 -12.56
CA SER A 255 22.79 -5.70 -11.92
C SER A 255 22.17 -6.95 -12.53
N THR A 256 22.82 -7.58 -13.52
CA THR A 256 22.30 -8.79 -14.20
C THR A 256 23.18 -10.01 -13.89
N VAL A 257 22.54 -11.17 -13.70
CA VAL A 257 23.22 -12.44 -13.37
C VAL A 257 23.51 -13.27 -14.62
N ASP A 258 22.56 -13.34 -15.55
CA ASP A 258 22.61 -14.19 -16.75
C ASP A 258 22.13 -13.46 -18.02
N GLY A 259 22.16 -12.12 -18.00
CA GLY A 259 21.68 -11.26 -19.08
C GLY A 259 20.16 -11.03 -19.10
N SER A 260 19.36 -11.82 -18.38
CA SER A 260 17.88 -11.69 -18.33
C SER A 260 17.31 -11.62 -16.91
N THR A 261 18.09 -12.06 -15.93
CA THR A 261 17.76 -12.06 -14.50
C THR A 261 18.51 -10.94 -13.81
N LEU A 262 17.81 -10.17 -12.97
CA LEU A 262 18.41 -9.15 -12.12
C LEU A 262 18.98 -9.78 -10.83
N ALA A 263 20.15 -9.32 -10.42
CA ALA A 263 20.69 -9.56 -9.09
C ALA A 263 19.83 -8.76 -8.10
N ASP A 264 19.00 -9.50 -7.34
CA ASP A 264 18.04 -9.03 -6.32
C ASP A 264 18.06 -7.51 -6.08
N PRO A 265 17.30 -6.74 -6.89
CA PRO A 265 17.37 -5.29 -6.88
C PRO A 265 16.95 -4.80 -5.51
N LEU A 266 17.73 -3.85 -4.98
CA LEU A 266 17.44 -3.26 -3.69
C LEU A 266 16.17 -2.41 -3.81
N LEU A 267 15.03 -3.00 -3.45
CA LEU A 267 13.74 -2.33 -3.48
C LEU A 267 13.61 -1.35 -2.31
N ARG A 268 12.83 -0.30 -2.53
CA ARG A 268 12.36 0.56 -1.44
C ARG A 268 11.36 -0.21 -0.56
N PRO A 269 11.32 0.06 0.76
CA PRO A 269 10.39 -0.52 1.73
C PRO A 269 8.99 -0.78 1.17
N LEU A 270 8.37 0.24 0.57
CA LEU A 270 7.15 0.13 -0.24
C LEU A 270 7.52 0.42 -1.69
N SER A 271 7.26 -0.53 -2.58
CA SER A 271 7.53 -0.39 -4.01
C SER A 271 6.26 -0.65 -4.82
N ALA A 272 5.91 0.31 -5.68
CA ALA A 272 4.83 0.18 -6.65
C ALA A 272 5.21 -0.79 -7.78
N PHE A 273 4.27 -1.67 -8.10
CA PHE A 273 4.29 -2.55 -9.26
C PHE A 273 2.89 -2.56 -9.88
N SER A 274 2.77 -2.91 -11.14
CA SER A 274 1.50 -3.17 -11.80
C SER A 274 1.25 -4.68 -11.91
N LEU A 275 -0.03 -5.08 -11.93
CA LEU A 275 -0.48 -6.39 -12.41
C LEU A 275 -0.74 -6.40 -13.93
N ASP A 276 -0.64 -5.24 -14.57
CA ASP A 276 -0.75 -5.09 -16.01
C ASP A 276 0.64 -4.82 -16.61
N PRO A 277 1.20 -5.76 -17.42
CA PRO A 277 2.47 -5.51 -18.08
C PRO A 277 2.42 -4.27 -18.99
N ASP A 278 1.29 -3.97 -19.64
CA ASP A 278 1.19 -2.84 -20.58
C ASP A 278 1.34 -1.50 -19.84
N GLN A 279 0.81 -1.40 -18.62
CA GLN A 279 1.04 -0.23 -17.76
C GLN A 279 2.51 -0.11 -17.35
N ALA A 280 3.16 -1.22 -16.99
CA ALA A 280 4.58 -1.20 -16.70
C ALA A 280 5.43 -0.77 -17.92
N TYR A 281 5.04 -1.18 -19.13
CA TYR A 281 5.68 -0.67 -20.36
C TYR A 281 5.48 0.83 -20.53
N GLY A 282 4.25 1.33 -20.34
CA GLY A 282 3.95 2.76 -20.39
C GLY A 282 4.84 3.58 -19.46
N PHE A 283 5.01 3.13 -18.22
CA PHE A 283 5.94 3.76 -17.26
C PHE A 283 7.41 3.70 -17.69
N ALA A 284 7.85 2.59 -18.27
CA ALA A 284 9.23 2.45 -18.74
C ALA A 284 9.55 3.40 -19.90
N THR A 285 8.56 3.70 -20.75
CA THR A 285 8.75 4.50 -21.97
C THR A 285 8.34 5.97 -21.85
N ALA A 286 7.75 6.38 -20.73
CA ALA A 286 7.14 7.71 -20.56
C ALA A 286 8.13 8.88 -20.78
N GLU A 287 9.39 8.70 -20.38
CA GLU A 287 10.42 9.75 -20.41
C GLU A 287 11.59 9.42 -21.37
N GLY A 288 11.46 8.37 -22.18
CA GLY A 288 12.53 7.88 -23.06
C GLY A 288 12.70 6.36 -22.98
N PRO A 289 13.87 5.82 -23.32
CA PRO A 289 14.13 4.40 -23.20
C PRO A 289 13.94 3.90 -21.75
N GLY A 290 13.57 2.63 -21.60
CA GLY A 290 13.44 2.01 -20.30
C GLY A 290 13.49 0.50 -20.38
N PHE A 291 13.33 -0.15 -19.24
CA PHE A 291 13.18 -1.59 -19.15
C PHE A 291 11.99 -1.93 -18.24
N VAL A 292 11.42 -3.11 -18.47
CA VAL A 292 10.38 -3.68 -17.61
C VAL A 292 11.00 -4.76 -16.75
N MET A 293 10.90 -4.60 -15.44
CA MET A 293 11.19 -5.64 -14.45
C MET A 293 9.93 -6.44 -14.17
N SER A 294 10.05 -7.76 -13.98
CA SER A 294 8.93 -8.63 -13.59
C SER A 294 9.36 -9.70 -12.61
N GLY A 295 8.40 -10.19 -11.80
CA GLY A 295 8.68 -11.24 -10.82
C GLY A 295 7.40 -11.90 -10.31
N ILE A 296 7.56 -13.03 -9.62
CA ILE A 296 6.49 -13.69 -8.87
C ILE A 296 6.68 -13.38 -7.39
N VAL A 297 5.75 -12.64 -6.81
CA VAL A 297 5.79 -12.18 -5.42
C VAL A 297 4.78 -12.98 -4.58
N PRO A 298 5.18 -13.57 -3.43
CA PRO A 298 4.23 -14.24 -2.55
C PRO A 298 3.21 -13.25 -1.97
N ALA A 299 1.96 -13.69 -1.78
CA ALA A 299 0.86 -12.85 -1.27
C ALA A 299 1.21 -12.10 0.02
N GLY A 300 1.95 -12.74 0.93
CA GLY A 300 2.38 -12.12 2.19
C GLY A 300 3.31 -10.91 2.04
N ARG A 301 3.88 -10.67 0.85
CA ARG A 301 4.67 -9.46 0.52
C ARG A 301 3.85 -8.36 -0.16
N VAL A 302 2.58 -8.61 -0.46
CA VAL A 302 1.67 -7.61 -1.05
C VAL A 302 0.97 -6.89 0.11
N ILE A 303 1.25 -5.61 0.31
CA ILE A 303 0.66 -4.82 1.41
C ILE A 303 -0.61 -4.08 0.99
N ALA A 304 -0.75 -3.78 -0.30
CA ALA A 304 -1.95 -3.13 -0.83
C ALA A 304 -2.19 -3.56 -2.28
N THR A 305 -3.48 -3.68 -2.62
CA THR A 305 -4.00 -3.71 -3.99
C THR A 305 -4.87 -2.47 -4.21
N PRO A 306 -5.37 -2.21 -5.44
CA PRO A 306 -6.20 -1.05 -5.68
C PRO A 306 -7.48 -0.99 -4.86
N VAL A 307 -7.99 -2.15 -4.46
CA VAL A 307 -9.25 -2.31 -3.70
C VAL A 307 -9.04 -2.53 -2.21
N THR A 308 -7.78 -2.58 -1.74
CA THR A 308 -7.46 -2.81 -0.32
C THR A 308 -6.57 -1.75 0.32
N GLY A 309 -5.93 -0.86 -0.46
CA GLY A 309 -5.07 0.19 0.09
C GLY A 309 -4.58 1.22 -0.93
N LEU A 310 -3.29 1.53 -0.87
CA LEU A 310 -2.65 2.64 -1.60
C LEU A 310 -2.70 2.50 -3.14
N GLY A 311 -2.80 1.30 -3.69
CA GLY A 311 -2.68 1.04 -5.13
C GLY A 311 -3.66 1.82 -6.02
N CYS A 312 -3.22 2.37 -7.13
CA CYS A 312 -4.05 2.98 -8.17
C CYS A 312 -4.79 1.92 -9.02
N LEU A 313 -6.10 2.12 -9.22
CA LEU A 313 -6.95 1.19 -9.96
C LEU A 313 -6.63 1.14 -11.46
N ASP A 314 -6.45 2.31 -12.07
CA ASP A 314 -6.22 2.47 -13.51
C ASP A 314 -4.83 1.99 -13.92
N GLU A 315 -3.93 1.80 -12.94
CA GLU A 315 -2.58 1.29 -13.14
C GLU A 315 -2.46 -0.18 -12.74
N SER A 316 -3.55 -0.80 -12.27
CA SER A 316 -3.54 -2.11 -11.62
C SER A 316 -2.42 -2.21 -10.58
N GLU A 317 -2.19 -1.12 -9.84
CA GLU A 317 -1.02 -0.94 -8.99
C GLU A 317 -1.18 -1.76 -7.70
N VAL A 318 -0.17 -2.56 -7.40
CA VAL A 318 0.02 -3.26 -6.14
C VAL A 318 1.27 -2.76 -5.45
N ILE A 319 1.21 -2.65 -4.12
CA ILE A 319 2.34 -2.23 -3.32
C ILE A 319 3.01 -3.45 -2.73
N ILE A 320 4.29 -3.59 -3.01
CA ILE A 320 5.12 -4.72 -2.60
C ILE A 320 6.10 -4.28 -1.52
N LEU A 321 6.17 -5.06 -0.44
CA LEU A 321 7.19 -4.93 0.59
C LEU A 321 8.57 -5.33 0.05
N ALA A 322 9.60 -4.53 0.34
CA ALA A 322 10.99 -4.87 0.01
C ALA A 322 11.38 -6.25 0.56
N GLY A 323 12.32 -6.90 -0.13
CA GLY A 323 12.81 -8.23 0.25
C GLY A 323 13.20 -9.07 -0.96
N PRO A 324 13.78 -10.25 -0.70
CA PRO A 324 14.46 -11.02 -1.71
C PRO A 324 13.51 -11.60 -2.75
N GLY A 325 13.89 -11.52 -4.03
CA GLY A 325 13.10 -12.06 -5.13
C GLY A 325 13.93 -12.53 -6.32
N THR A 326 13.28 -13.30 -7.19
CA THR A 326 13.81 -13.56 -8.53
C THR A 326 13.11 -12.63 -9.49
N TRP A 327 13.90 -11.75 -10.09
CA TRP A 327 13.41 -10.68 -10.96
C TRP A 327 13.99 -10.87 -12.36
N HIS A 328 13.13 -10.79 -13.36
CA HIS A 328 13.52 -10.78 -14.76
C HIS A 328 13.39 -9.37 -15.30
N TRP A 329 14.16 -9.05 -16.33
CA TRP A 329 14.01 -7.80 -17.03
C TRP A 329 14.01 -8.00 -18.54
N GLN A 330 13.42 -7.06 -19.24
CA GLN A 330 13.48 -6.95 -20.69
C GLN A 330 13.46 -5.48 -21.10
N PRO A 331 14.09 -5.11 -22.24
CA PRO A 331 13.95 -3.78 -22.80
C PRO A 331 12.46 -3.43 -23.02
N ALA A 332 12.11 -2.17 -22.79
CA ALA A 332 10.83 -1.62 -23.23
C ALA A 332 11.00 -1.09 -24.65
N GLU A 333 10.55 -1.86 -25.64
CA GLU A 333 10.58 -1.53 -27.07
C GLU A 333 9.17 -1.21 -27.59
#